data_AF-A0A6I4YQA4-F1
#
_entry.id   AF-A0A6I4YQA4-F1
#
_cell.length_a   1.000
_cell.length_b   1.000
_cell.length_c   1.000
_cell.angle_alpha   90.00
_cell.angle_beta   90.00
_cell.angle_gamma   90.00
#
_symmetry.space_group_name_H-M   'P 1'
#
loop_
_entity.id
_entity.type
_entity.pdbx_description
1 polymer ?
#
loop_
_entity_poly.entity_id
_entity_poly.type
_entity_poly.pdbx_seq_one_letter_code
_entity_poly.pdbx_strand_id
1 'polypeptide(L)'
;MYTNRTAPAAPSVKTAAPPTSVTPTSRQPSTPLQAATFKAVQAIKLAAGKPERMAQVLDQWMDQHLRRSLLKDSAAAPLARNLLIAIPVKDRTATAQAYAKLNNGTTLSASLGELIRDPNMRAPLMALIPPPLPQATLTLDTFLEQIAVGLVYSNQTAAQMNADTHEDRRGSNPAALLKHFGYTAGPLILGRWGFQMRVFYPIPGKTAWAPQPIVAFRGTEGVQFDPRGDGAVAAARKKGQSLPEQAQARRAAIEGSVDTLIGDASPAPIGWLQVKPNTDLIKANLTRLGAPAISTGHSLGGAIAQIVTALHPASFRQVVTFQSPGIEGALVDRLRTTNNRRPPEERLQARHYRANGDVVPNAGERNIDGQIYTFDRVSRPQGTRQPFSSDVIENARSGHVTPLLSTYVRGQRTLSPDLQFLVQNGMRDEATLDKAEPRDVQTVFAGAYASTQDPKVNVERARMQAGKAISAYPGTDLLETAFYVNVAYNTLLSHIETLAADKSIKTLAAFKTRAAAVINSDEHLQLDKDDRELARILQMDMSVIDMANPVTINRSGVKANTQPTIVARYFEQGVKIPPDVKTQVTAQLDIIWKSWRGE
;
A
#
# COMPACT_ATOMS: atom_id res chain seq x y z
N MET A 1 -3.85 -67.27 59.52
CA MET A 1 -4.24 -66.24 60.50
C MET A 1 -5.34 -65.40 59.88
N TYR A 2 -6.44 -65.27 60.62
CA TYR A 2 -7.68 -64.57 60.28
C TYR A 2 -7.47 -63.06 60.03
N THR A 3 -8.22 -62.47 59.09
CA THR A 3 -9.37 -61.59 59.40
C THR A 3 -10.18 -61.22 58.14
N ASN A 4 -11.50 -61.35 58.26
CA ASN A 4 -12.55 -60.95 57.33
C ASN A 4 -12.64 -59.43 57.13
N ARG A 5 -13.13 -58.99 55.95
CA ARG A 5 -14.24 -58.01 55.81
C ARG A 5 -14.74 -57.85 54.36
N THR A 6 -15.92 -58.41 54.12
CA THR A 6 -17.09 -57.90 53.35
C THR A 6 -16.88 -56.90 52.19
N ALA A 7 -17.31 -57.32 51.01
CA ALA A 7 -17.51 -56.51 49.81
C ALA A 7 -18.77 -55.61 49.91
N PRO A 8 -18.73 -54.37 49.38
CA PRO A 8 -19.88 -53.48 49.38
C PRO A 8 -20.84 -53.71 48.19
N ALA A 9 -22.11 -53.45 48.47
CA ALA A 9 -23.28 -53.69 47.64
C ALA A 9 -23.38 -52.80 46.39
N ALA A 10 -24.03 -53.34 45.35
CA ALA A 10 -24.39 -52.66 44.12
C ALA A 10 -25.46 -51.57 44.34
N PRO A 11 -25.34 -50.39 43.69
CA PRO A 11 -26.34 -49.34 43.81
C PRO A 11 -27.60 -49.64 43.00
N SER A 12 -28.75 -49.37 43.62
CA SER A 12 -30.11 -49.53 43.13
C SER A 12 -30.41 -48.69 41.89
N VAL A 13 -31.01 -49.32 40.88
CA VAL A 13 -31.60 -48.66 39.70
C VAL A 13 -32.82 -47.82 40.14
N LYS A 14 -32.71 -46.49 40.04
CA LYS A 14 -33.88 -45.59 40.08
C LYS A 14 -34.47 -45.51 38.67
N THR A 15 -35.71 -45.95 38.54
CA THR A 15 -36.58 -45.75 37.38
C THR A 15 -36.75 -44.26 37.08
N ALA A 16 -36.44 -43.87 35.84
CA ALA A 16 -36.62 -42.51 35.34
C ALA A 16 -38.10 -42.23 35.07
N ALA A 17 -38.61 -41.11 35.60
CA ALA A 17 -39.91 -40.56 35.22
C ALA A 17 -39.87 -40.04 33.76
N PRO A 18 -40.98 -40.10 33.02
CA PRO A 18 -41.02 -39.66 31.62
C PRO A 18 -40.82 -38.14 31.52
N PRO A 19 -40.21 -37.65 30.42
CA PRO A 19 -39.96 -36.23 30.24
C PRO A 19 -41.28 -35.49 30.01
N THR A 20 -41.65 -34.61 30.93
CA THR A 20 -42.65 -33.59 30.70
C THR A 20 -42.21 -32.69 29.54
N SER A 21 -43.01 -32.63 28.48
CA SER A 21 -42.86 -31.71 27.37
C SER A 21 -42.96 -30.27 27.87
N VAL A 22 -41.81 -29.62 28.06
CA VAL A 22 -41.76 -28.19 28.31
C VAL A 22 -41.81 -27.48 26.96
N THR A 23 -42.98 -26.94 26.63
CA THR A 23 -43.16 -25.95 25.56
C THR A 23 -42.16 -24.81 25.81
N PRO A 24 -41.33 -24.40 24.83
CA PRO A 24 -40.35 -23.34 25.05
C PRO A 24 -41.08 -21.99 25.22
N THR A 25 -41.29 -21.59 26.46
CA THR A 25 -41.75 -20.24 26.79
C THR A 25 -40.68 -19.24 26.34
N SER A 26 -41.06 -18.27 25.51
CA SER A 26 -40.17 -17.21 25.07
C SER A 26 -39.59 -16.48 26.30
N ARG A 27 -38.26 -16.55 26.48
CA ARG A 27 -37.59 -15.81 27.56
C ARG A 27 -37.90 -14.32 27.42
N GLN A 28 -38.60 -13.76 28.41
CA GLN A 28 -38.77 -12.31 28.50
C GLN A 28 -37.40 -11.63 28.70
N PRO A 29 -37.18 -10.45 28.10
CA PRO A 29 -35.93 -9.71 28.25
C PRO A 29 -35.72 -9.26 29.72
N SER A 30 -34.55 -9.53 30.28
CA SER A 30 -34.22 -9.27 31.69
C SER A 30 -33.64 -7.87 31.94
N THR A 31 -33.44 -7.05 30.91
CA THR A 31 -32.94 -5.66 31.02
C THR A 31 -33.64 -4.72 30.04
N PRO A 32 -33.69 -3.39 30.31
CA PRO A 32 -34.25 -2.41 29.38
C PRO A 32 -33.61 -2.45 27.99
N LEU A 33 -32.29 -2.67 27.93
CA LEU A 33 -31.54 -2.80 26.67
C LEU A 33 -31.93 -4.07 25.90
N GLN A 34 -32.12 -5.20 26.58
CA GLN A 34 -32.62 -6.42 25.94
C GLN A 34 -34.07 -6.23 25.43
N ALA A 35 -34.90 -5.51 26.18
CA ALA A 35 -36.27 -5.21 25.76
C ALA A 35 -36.30 -4.29 24.52
N ALA A 36 -35.45 -3.26 24.49
CA ALA A 36 -35.29 -2.40 23.32
C ALA A 36 -34.78 -3.18 22.10
N THR A 37 -33.77 -4.05 22.30
CA THR A 37 -33.25 -4.94 21.24
C THR A 37 -34.33 -5.89 20.73
N PHE A 38 -35.13 -6.49 21.61
CA PHE A 38 -36.23 -7.36 21.21
C PHE A 38 -37.26 -6.61 20.37
N LYS A 39 -37.66 -5.40 20.77
CA LYS A 39 -38.56 -4.55 19.98
C LYS A 39 -37.99 -4.24 18.59
N ALA A 40 -36.70 -3.89 18.51
CA ALA A 40 -36.03 -3.62 17.24
C ALA A 40 -35.95 -4.88 16.35
N VAL A 41 -35.66 -6.06 16.92
CA VAL A 41 -35.72 -7.35 16.19
C VAL A 41 -37.11 -7.60 15.60
N GLN A 42 -38.18 -7.37 16.37
CA GLN A 42 -39.55 -7.52 15.87
C GLN A 42 -39.86 -6.52 14.75
N ALA A 43 -39.41 -5.27 14.91
CA ALA A 43 -39.58 -4.24 13.88
C ALA A 43 -38.85 -4.59 12.57
N ILE A 44 -37.64 -5.15 12.63
CA ILE A 44 -36.90 -5.64 11.45
C ILE A 44 -37.68 -6.77 10.77
N LYS A 45 -38.18 -7.75 11.55
CA LYS A 45 -38.95 -8.86 11.00
C LYS A 45 -40.24 -8.40 10.30
N LEU A 46 -40.96 -7.44 10.90
CA LEU A 46 -42.16 -6.84 10.31
C LEU A 46 -41.84 -6.01 9.05
N ALA A 47 -40.60 -5.54 8.90
CA ALA A 47 -40.12 -4.79 7.75
C ALA A 47 -39.51 -5.68 6.65
N ALA A 48 -39.68 -7.01 6.71
CA ALA A 48 -39.17 -7.91 5.66
C ALA A 48 -39.63 -7.47 4.26
N GLY A 49 -38.69 -7.50 3.28
CA GLY A 49 -38.91 -6.95 1.94
C GLY A 49 -38.91 -5.40 1.84
N LYS A 50 -38.67 -4.66 2.92
CA LYS A 50 -38.57 -3.19 2.95
C LYS A 50 -37.19 -2.75 3.45
N PRO A 51 -36.14 -2.81 2.60
CA PRO A 51 -34.75 -2.61 3.02
C PRO A 51 -34.47 -1.24 3.65
N GLU A 52 -35.11 -0.17 3.18
CA GLU A 52 -34.96 1.17 3.77
C GLU A 52 -35.48 1.21 5.21
N ARG A 53 -36.59 0.52 5.48
CA ARG A 53 -37.17 0.48 6.83
C ARG A 53 -36.30 -0.35 7.77
N MET A 54 -35.76 -1.47 7.30
CA MET A 54 -34.82 -2.28 8.09
C MET A 54 -33.55 -1.48 8.41
N ALA A 55 -33.00 -0.75 7.43
CA ALA A 55 -31.83 0.12 7.63
C ALA A 55 -32.10 1.23 8.66
N GLN A 56 -33.25 1.89 8.61
CA GLN A 56 -33.65 2.91 9.59
C GLN A 56 -33.74 2.35 11.02
N VAL A 57 -34.35 1.17 11.19
CA VAL A 57 -34.47 0.55 12.52
C VAL A 57 -33.09 0.19 13.09
N LEU A 58 -32.20 -0.35 12.25
CA LEU A 58 -30.82 -0.64 12.64
C LEU A 58 -30.09 0.63 13.06
N ASP A 59 -30.15 1.69 12.25
CA ASP A 59 -29.44 2.93 12.53
C ASP A 59 -29.94 3.60 13.81
N GLN A 60 -31.26 3.69 13.99
CA GLN A 60 -31.86 4.26 15.20
C GLN A 60 -31.46 3.48 16.46
N TRP A 61 -31.47 2.16 16.40
CA TRP A 61 -31.06 1.33 17.54
C TRP A 61 -29.57 1.49 17.85
N MET A 62 -28.70 1.46 16.83
CA MET A 62 -27.26 1.66 17.03
C MET A 62 -26.94 3.06 17.55
N ASP A 63 -27.63 4.10 17.07
CA ASP A 63 -27.46 5.46 17.59
C ASP A 63 -27.81 5.55 19.07
N GLN A 64 -28.98 5.04 19.44
CA GLN A 64 -29.48 5.12 20.81
C GLN A 64 -28.67 4.29 21.81
N HIS A 65 -28.16 3.13 21.37
CA HIS A 65 -27.64 2.11 22.28
C HIS A 65 -26.18 1.73 22.10
N LEU A 66 -25.53 2.15 21.01
CA LEU A 66 -24.09 1.93 20.83
C LEU A 66 -23.32 3.25 20.74
N ARG A 67 -23.82 4.23 19.97
CA ARG A 67 -23.14 5.54 19.84
C ARG A 67 -23.25 6.36 21.11
N ARG A 68 -24.44 6.41 21.72
CA ARG A 68 -24.70 7.24 22.92
C ARG A 68 -24.37 6.53 24.22
N SER A 69 -24.61 5.23 24.31
CA SER A 69 -24.17 4.42 25.45
C SER A 69 -22.92 3.65 25.04
N LEU A 70 -21.76 4.08 25.54
CA LEU A 70 -20.44 3.48 25.32
C LEU A 70 -20.36 2.06 25.96
N LEU A 71 -21.16 1.14 25.44
CA LEU A 71 -21.16 -0.26 25.86
C LEU A 71 -19.84 -0.90 25.48
N LYS A 72 -19.34 -1.79 26.34
CA LYS A 72 -18.21 -2.65 26.00
C LYS A 72 -18.62 -3.61 24.87
N ASP A 73 -17.68 -3.93 23.98
CA ASP A 73 -17.88 -4.82 22.84
C ASP A 73 -18.52 -6.17 23.24
N SER A 74 -18.10 -6.73 24.37
CA SER A 74 -18.63 -8.00 24.90
C SER A 74 -20.13 -7.96 25.25
N ALA A 75 -20.68 -6.77 25.52
CA ALA A 75 -22.10 -6.55 25.77
C ALA A 75 -22.84 -6.12 24.49
N ALA A 76 -22.21 -5.32 23.64
CA ALA A 76 -22.78 -4.80 22.40
C ALA A 76 -22.93 -5.87 21.31
N ALA A 77 -21.87 -6.65 21.06
CA ALA A 77 -21.80 -7.56 19.92
C ALA A 77 -22.92 -8.63 19.90
N PRO A 78 -23.27 -9.29 21.02
CA PRO A 78 -24.39 -10.24 21.02
C PRO A 78 -25.74 -9.61 20.65
N LEU A 79 -25.97 -8.35 21.02
CA LEU A 79 -27.22 -7.64 20.72
C LEU A 79 -27.27 -7.23 19.25
N ALA A 80 -26.17 -6.68 18.72
CA ALA A 80 -26.04 -6.37 17.30
C ALA A 80 -26.23 -7.64 16.44
N ARG A 81 -25.67 -8.78 16.88
CA ARG A 81 -25.85 -10.08 16.21
C ARG A 81 -27.31 -10.46 16.05
N ASN A 82 -28.11 -10.29 17.10
CA ASN A 82 -29.54 -10.64 17.08
C ASN A 82 -30.31 -9.80 16.06
N LEU A 83 -29.96 -8.52 15.91
CA LEU A 83 -30.56 -7.63 14.91
C LEU A 83 -30.16 -8.04 13.49
N LEU A 84 -28.88 -8.33 13.25
CA LEU A 84 -28.39 -8.75 11.94
C LEU A 84 -28.98 -10.10 11.51
N ILE A 85 -29.14 -11.06 12.43
CA ILE A 85 -29.81 -12.34 12.16
C ILE A 85 -31.28 -12.14 11.79
N ALA A 86 -31.95 -11.13 12.35
CA ALA A 86 -33.35 -10.85 12.06
C ALA A 86 -33.60 -10.36 10.62
N ILE A 87 -32.57 -9.85 9.94
CA ILE A 87 -32.65 -9.44 8.53
C ILE A 87 -32.68 -10.70 7.65
N PRO A 88 -33.75 -10.92 6.85
CA PRO A 88 -33.83 -12.05 5.93
C PRO A 88 -32.62 -12.07 4.99
N VAL A 89 -32.06 -13.26 4.74
CA VAL A 89 -30.83 -13.40 3.92
C VAL A 89 -30.96 -12.70 2.56
N LYS A 90 -32.10 -12.86 1.90
CA LYS A 90 -32.42 -12.22 0.60
C LYS A 90 -32.42 -10.68 0.65
N ASP A 91 -32.66 -10.08 1.81
CA ASP A 91 -32.80 -8.63 1.99
C ASP A 91 -31.51 -7.96 2.50
N ARG A 92 -30.50 -8.74 2.90
CA ARG A 92 -29.27 -8.22 3.54
C ARG A 92 -28.51 -7.24 2.65
N THR A 93 -28.35 -7.57 1.36
CA THR A 93 -27.64 -6.70 0.39
C THR A 93 -28.34 -5.36 0.22
N ALA A 94 -29.64 -5.38 -0.06
CA ALA A 94 -30.43 -4.17 -0.23
C ALA A 94 -30.49 -3.34 1.07
N THR A 95 -30.59 -4.00 2.23
CA THR A 95 -30.59 -3.32 3.54
C THR A 95 -29.26 -2.63 3.82
N ALA A 96 -28.12 -3.30 3.54
CA ALA A 96 -26.79 -2.71 3.71
C ALA A 96 -26.56 -1.51 2.77
N GLN A 97 -27.04 -1.59 1.52
CA GLN A 97 -27.01 -0.47 0.57
C GLN A 97 -27.89 0.69 1.02
N ALA A 98 -29.11 0.41 1.48
CA ALA A 98 -30.00 1.42 2.03
C ALA A 98 -29.41 2.09 3.28
N TYR A 99 -28.72 1.33 4.13
CA TYR A 99 -27.99 1.85 5.28
C TYR A 99 -26.89 2.84 4.86
N ALA A 100 -26.08 2.47 3.87
CA ALA A 100 -25.02 3.36 3.36
C ALA A 100 -25.60 4.65 2.77
N LYS A 101 -26.72 4.56 2.03
CA LYS A 101 -27.43 5.73 1.50
C LYS A 101 -27.96 6.64 2.61
N LEU A 102 -28.51 6.06 3.68
CA LEU A 102 -29.00 6.80 4.84
C LEU A 102 -27.87 7.53 5.59
N ASN A 103 -26.67 6.94 5.62
CA ASN A 103 -25.51 7.44 6.36
C ASN A 103 -24.46 8.12 5.47
N ASN A 104 -24.91 8.80 4.42
CA ASN A 104 -24.07 9.59 3.50
C ASN A 104 -22.88 8.83 2.88
N GLY A 105 -22.92 7.50 2.79
CA GLY A 105 -21.84 6.67 2.25
C GLY A 105 -21.14 5.78 3.29
N THR A 106 -21.30 6.03 4.60
CA THR A 106 -20.78 5.16 5.64
C THR A 106 -21.53 3.83 5.65
N THR A 107 -20.81 2.74 5.39
CA THR A 107 -21.41 1.40 5.31
C THR A 107 -21.83 0.85 6.68
N LEU A 108 -22.78 -0.11 6.70
CA LEU A 108 -23.17 -0.80 7.94
C LEU A 108 -21.97 -1.48 8.61
N SER A 109 -21.08 -2.06 7.82
CA SER A 109 -19.80 -2.59 8.28
C SER A 109 -18.93 -1.54 8.96
N ALA A 110 -18.81 -0.33 8.41
CA ALA A 110 -18.01 0.74 9.01
C ALA A 110 -18.58 1.18 10.36
N SER A 111 -19.91 1.37 10.44
CA SER A 111 -20.56 1.68 11.71
C SER A 111 -20.34 0.58 12.75
N LEU A 112 -20.43 -0.69 12.37
CA LEU A 112 -20.11 -1.81 13.28
C LEU A 112 -18.61 -1.86 13.64
N GLY A 113 -17.72 -1.51 12.72
CA GLY A 113 -16.27 -1.38 12.97
C GLY A 113 -15.91 -0.35 14.02
N GLU A 114 -16.55 0.81 13.96
CA GLU A 114 -16.34 1.92 14.90
C GLU A 114 -16.89 1.61 16.29
N LEU A 115 -18.04 0.92 16.33
CA LEU A 115 -18.80 0.62 17.54
C LEU A 115 -18.38 -0.68 18.23
N ILE A 116 -17.79 -1.62 17.50
CA ILE A 116 -17.33 -2.91 18.01
C ILE A 116 -15.89 -3.08 17.54
N ARG A 117 -14.95 -2.65 18.40
CA ARG A 117 -13.54 -2.49 18.03
C ARG A 117 -12.75 -3.79 18.11
N ASP A 118 -13.11 -4.68 19.03
CA ASP A 118 -12.51 -6.02 19.17
C ASP A 118 -12.78 -6.88 17.91
N PRO A 119 -11.74 -7.22 17.13
CA PRO A 119 -11.88 -8.01 15.93
C PRO A 119 -12.48 -9.41 16.18
N ASN A 120 -12.25 -10.01 17.35
CA ASN A 120 -12.80 -11.33 17.70
C ASN A 120 -14.32 -11.28 17.87
N MET A 121 -14.85 -10.16 18.37
CA MET A 121 -16.28 -9.94 18.53
C MET A 121 -16.92 -9.46 17.23
N ARG A 122 -16.18 -8.70 16.41
CA ARG A 122 -16.68 -8.13 15.17
C ARG A 122 -16.71 -9.13 14.00
N ALA A 123 -15.72 -10.01 13.86
CA ALA A 123 -15.65 -10.94 12.72
C ALA A 123 -16.93 -11.80 12.53
N PRO A 124 -17.55 -12.37 13.59
CA PRO A 124 -18.82 -13.07 13.47
C PRO A 124 -19.99 -12.20 12.99
N LEU A 125 -19.96 -10.89 13.25
CA LEU A 125 -20.97 -9.94 12.77
C LEU A 125 -20.74 -9.62 11.29
N MET A 126 -19.49 -9.45 10.89
CA MET A 126 -19.12 -9.22 9.49
C MET A 126 -19.56 -10.39 8.59
N ALA A 127 -19.55 -11.62 9.11
CA ALA A 127 -20.05 -12.80 8.40
C ALA A 127 -21.59 -12.80 8.18
N LEU A 128 -22.34 -11.95 8.89
CA LEU A 128 -23.80 -11.84 8.75
C LEU A 128 -24.22 -10.74 7.78
N ILE A 129 -23.33 -9.83 7.43
CA ILE A 129 -23.57 -8.79 6.43
C ILE A 129 -23.02 -9.23 5.08
N PRO A 130 -23.52 -8.65 3.97
CA PRO A 130 -22.96 -8.91 2.65
C PRO A 130 -21.45 -8.58 2.63
N PRO A 131 -20.64 -9.33 1.86
CA PRO A 131 -19.24 -8.98 1.67
C PRO A 131 -19.11 -7.52 1.19
N PRO A 132 -18.09 -6.79 1.63
CA PRO A 132 -17.93 -5.38 1.29
C PRO A 132 -17.63 -5.14 -0.19
N LEU A 133 -17.16 -6.18 -0.87
CA LEU A 133 -16.78 -6.16 -2.26
C LEU A 133 -17.56 -7.26 -2.98
N PRO A 134 -18.15 -6.97 -4.16
CA PRO A 134 -18.60 -8.00 -5.07
C PRO A 134 -17.45 -8.97 -5.37
N GLN A 135 -17.76 -10.26 -5.55
CA GLN A 135 -16.74 -11.29 -5.77
C GLN A 135 -15.79 -10.93 -6.92
N ALA A 136 -16.31 -10.37 -8.02
CA ALA A 136 -15.47 -9.97 -9.14
C ALA A 136 -14.47 -8.85 -8.79
N THR A 137 -14.90 -7.85 -8.02
CA THR A 137 -14.02 -6.78 -7.53
C THR A 137 -13.00 -7.35 -6.54
N LEU A 138 -13.42 -8.23 -5.63
CA LEU A 138 -12.51 -8.86 -4.67
C LEU A 138 -11.44 -9.68 -5.39
N THR A 139 -11.81 -10.49 -6.39
CA THR A 139 -10.86 -11.27 -7.18
C THR A 139 -9.86 -10.37 -7.91
N LEU A 140 -10.36 -9.37 -8.65
CA LEU A 140 -9.49 -8.44 -9.38
C LEU A 140 -8.56 -7.69 -8.44
N ASP A 141 -9.09 -7.10 -7.37
CA ASP A 141 -8.28 -6.29 -6.46
C ASP A 141 -7.29 -7.14 -5.65
N THR A 142 -7.61 -8.39 -5.34
CA THR A 142 -6.65 -9.33 -4.72
C THR A 142 -5.52 -9.69 -5.69
N PHE A 143 -5.80 -9.79 -6.99
CA PHE A 143 -4.76 -9.93 -8.01
C PHE A 143 -3.92 -8.64 -8.17
N LEU A 144 -4.57 -7.47 -8.16
CA LEU A 144 -3.88 -6.18 -8.20
C LEU A 144 -2.98 -5.98 -6.97
N GLU A 145 -3.33 -6.53 -5.81
CA GLU A 145 -2.46 -6.54 -4.63
C GLU A 145 -1.17 -7.34 -4.89
N GLN A 146 -1.25 -8.48 -5.59
CA GLN A 146 -0.06 -9.25 -6.00
C GLN A 146 0.89 -8.38 -6.83
N ILE A 147 0.31 -7.64 -7.77
CA ILE A 147 1.07 -6.73 -8.63
C ILE A 147 1.68 -5.59 -7.82
N ALA A 148 0.86 -4.93 -7.00
CA ALA A 148 1.21 -3.70 -6.31
C ALA A 148 2.20 -3.90 -5.16
N VAL A 149 2.09 -5.00 -4.42
CA VAL A 149 2.88 -5.26 -3.21
C VAL A 149 4.03 -6.25 -3.48
N GLY A 150 3.94 -7.07 -4.54
CA GLY A 150 4.95 -8.07 -4.88
C GLY A 150 5.64 -7.80 -6.22
N LEU A 151 4.94 -8.02 -7.33
CA LEU A 151 5.60 -8.12 -8.64
C LEU A 151 6.26 -6.82 -9.10
N VAL A 152 5.70 -5.65 -8.79
CA VAL A 152 6.28 -4.36 -9.20
C VAL A 152 7.62 -4.07 -8.50
N TYR A 153 7.84 -4.64 -7.32
CA TYR A 153 9.09 -4.51 -6.56
C TYR A 153 10.23 -5.36 -7.14
N SER A 154 9.91 -6.38 -7.93
CA SER A 154 10.90 -7.26 -8.53
C SER A 154 11.70 -6.58 -9.64
N ASN A 155 13.02 -6.64 -9.50
CA ASN A 155 14.01 -6.23 -10.51
C ASN A 155 14.24 -7.30 -11.61
N GLN A 156 13.46 -8.38 -11.61
CA GLN A 156 13.50 -9.37 -12.69
C GLN A 156 13.14 -8.75 -14.05
N THR A 157 13.77 -9.25 -15.10
CA THR A 157 13.38 -8.91 -16.48
C THR A 157 11.97 -9.42 -16.77
N ALA A 158 11.32 -8.85 -17.80
CA ALA A 158 10.02 -9.35 -18.28
C ALA A 158 10.06 -10.85 -18.58
N ALA A 159 11.12 -11.33 -19.24
CA ALA A 159 11.27 -12.74 -19.57
C ALA A 159 11.35 -13.63 -18.31
N GLN A 160 12.12 -13.21 -17.30
CA GLN A 160 12.22 -13.92 -16.03
C GLN A 160 10.88 -13.96 -15.28
N MET A 161 10.17 -12.83 -15.17
CA MET A 161 8.90 -12.77 -14.44
C MET A 161 7.77 -13.57 -15.12
N ASN A 162 7.84 -13.70 -16.45
CA ASN A 162 6.91 -14.53 -17.22
C ASN A 162 7.35 -16.01 -17.29
N ALA A 163 8.57 -16.34 -16.89
CA ALA A 163 9.07 -17.70 -16.72
C ALA A 163 8.81 -18.16 -15.28
N ASP A 164 8.59 -19.47 -15.07
CA ASP A 164 8.19 -20.07 -13.78
C ASP A 164 9.19 -19.73 -12.67
N THR A 165 8.92 -18.63 -11.96
CA THR A 165 9.79 -18.03 -10.96
C THR A 165 9.06 -18.01 -9.64
N HIS A 166 9.76 -18.42 -8.58
CA HIS A 166 9.26 -18.31 -7.22
C HIS A 166 9.78 -17.01 -6.60
N GLU A 167 8.92 -16.31 -5.89
CA GLU A 167 9.28 -15.18 -5.05
C GLU A 167 9.33 -15.69 -3.61
N ASP A 168 10.55 -15.86 -3.10
CA ASP A 168 10.79 -16.56 -1.84
C ASP A 168 10.36 -15.75 -0.60
N ARG A 169 10.40 -14.41 -0.65
CA ARG A 169 10.13 -13.56 0.52
C ARG A 169 8.71 -13.77 1.05
N ARG A 170 7.74 -13.89 0.14
CA ARG A 170 6.32 -14.03 0.48
C ARG A 170 5.71 -15.32 -0.05
N GLY A 171 6.53 -16.21 -0.59
CA GLY A 171 6.16 -17.54 -1.07
C GLY A 171 5.14 -17.49 -2.21
N SER A 172 5.25 -16.52 -3.11
CA SER A 172 4.33 -16.35 -4.24
C SER A 172 4.92 -16.92 -5.54
N ASN A 173 4.06 -17.27 -6.51
CA ASN A 173 4.46 -17.64 -7.86
C ASN A 173 3.92 -16.59 -8.86
N PRO A 174 4.68 -15.51 -9.13
CA PRO A 174 4.34 -14.48 -10.10
C PRO A 174 3.90 -15.00 -11.47
N ALA A 175 4.64 -15.94 -12.05
CA ALA A 175 4.37 -16.44 -13.39
C ALA A 175 3.05 -17.20 -13.46
N ALA A 176 2.76 -18.04 -12.45
CA ALA A 176 1.50 -18.76 -12.33
C ALA A 176 0.30 -17.80 -12.20
N LEU A 177 0.45 -16.74 -11.39
CA LEU A 177 -0.57 -15.69 -11.24
C LEU A 177 -0.82 -14.95 -12.55
N LEU A 178 0.23 -14.45 -13.20
CA LEU A 178 0.10 -13.74 -14.47
C LEU A 178 -0.57 -14.63 -15.53
N LYS A 179 -0.13 -15.89 -15.66
CA LYS A 179 -0.72 -16.85 -16.59
C LYS A 179 -2.20 -17.13 -16.30
N HIS A 180 -2.56 -17.35 -15.03
CA HIS A 180 -3.94 -17.64 -14.62
C HIS A 180 -4.89 -16.48 -14.91
N PHE A 181 -4.45 -15.26 -14.61
CA PHE A 181 -5.26 -14.05 -14.83
C PHE A 181 -5.16 -13.51 -16.27
N GLY A 182 -4.35 -14.14 -17.12
CA GLY A 182 -4.23 -13.80 -18.54
C GLY A 182 -3.37 -12.56 -18.82
N TYR A 183 -2.33 -12.31 -18.04
CA TYR A 183 -1.43 -11.16 -18.20
C TYR A 183 0.00 -11.59 -18.53
N THR A 184 0.75 -10.67 -19.13
CA THR A 184 2.22 -10.74 -19.23
C THR A 184 2.85 -9.51 -18.60
N ALA A 185 3.99 -9.70 -17.94
CA ALA A 185 4.80 -8.59 -17.45
C ALA A 185 5.55 -7.94 -18.62
N GLY A 186 5.44 -6.61 -18.73
CA GLY A 186 6.29 -5.78 -19.58
C GLY A 186 7.68 -5.54 -18.98
N PRO A 187 8.56 -4.81 -19.68
CA PRO A 187 9.89 -4.47 -19.18
C PRO A 187 9.82 -3.65 -17.89
N LEU A 188 10.86 -3.80 -17.07
CA LEU A 188 11.10 -2.90 -15.95
C LEU A 188 11.42 -1.50 -16.50
N ILE A 189 10.76 -0.48 -15.98
CA ILE A 189 11.05 0.91 -16.34
C ILE A 189 11.69 1.57 -15.12
N LEU A 190 12.93 2.00 -15.30
CA LEU A 190 13.73 2.70 -14.30
C LEU A 190 13.85 4.16 -14.71
N GLY A 191 13.60 5.06 -13.77
CA GLY A 191 13.74 6.49 -13.96
C GLY A 191 14.64 7.12 -12.90
N ARG A 192 14.66 8.45 -12.91
CA ARG A 192 15.43 9.26 -11.98
C ARG A 192 14.84 9.20 -10.57
N TRP A 193 15.71 9.34 -9.58
CA TRP A 193 15.40 9.46 -8.15
C TRP A 193 14.63 8.27 -7.56
N GLY A 194 14.95 7.05 -7.99
CA GLY A 194 14.32 5.82 -7.50
C GLY A 194 12.97 5.50 -8.15
N PHE A 195 12.54 6.30 -9.14
CA PHE A 195 11.31 6.01 -9.85
C PHE A 195 11.37 4.65 -10.55
N GLN A 196 10.38 3.81 -10.28
CA GLN A 196 10.22 2.51 -10.92
C GLN A 196 8.76 2.24 -11.23
N MET A 197 8.49 1.84 -12.48
CA MET A 197 7.17 1.40 -12.91
C MET A 197 7.25 0.15 -13.78
N ARG A 198 6.12 -0.53 -13.93
CA ARG A 198 5.95 -1.65 -14.85
C ARG A 198 4.54 -1.66 -15.42
N VAL A 199 4.42 -2.04 -16.68
CA VAL A 199 3.13 -2.28 -17.32
C VAL A 199 2.92 -3.78 -17.46
N PHE A 200 1.75 -4.27 -17.07
CA PHE A 200 1.30 -5.63 -17.30
C PHE A 200 0.23 -5.60 -18.38
N TYR A 201 0.45 -6.37 -19.44
CA TYR A 201 -0.38 -6.37 -20.62
C TYR A 201 -1.36 -7.54 -20.60
N PRO A 202 -2.66 -7.30 -20.86
CA PRO A 202 -3.63 -8.37 -20.97
C PRO A 202 -3.34 -9.18 -22.23
N ILE A 203 -3.45 -10.49 -22.13
CA ILE A 203 -3.39 -11.40 -23.27
C ILE A 203 -4.78 -11.40 -23.91
N PRO A 204 -4.92 -11.02 -25.20
CA PRO A 204 -6.22 -10.94 -25.86
C PRO A 204 -7.02 -12.24 -25.72
N GLY A 205 -8.29 -12.11 -25.30
CA GLY A 205 -9.21 -13.24 -25.13
C GLY A 205 -8.94 -14.14 -23.90
N LYS A 206 -7.96 -13.81 -23.04
CA LYS A 206 -7.62 -14.62 -21.86
C LYS A 206 -7.87 -13.92 -20.51
N THR A 207 -8.25 -12.64 -20.51
CA THR A 207 -8.52 -11.90 -19.27
C THR A 207 -10.02 -11.81 -18.98
N ALA A 208 -10.53 -12.68 -18.11
CA ALA A 208 -11.94 -12.68 -17.72
C ALA A 208 -12.33 -11.51 -16.77
N TRP A 209 -11.34 -10.92 -16.08
CA TRP A 209 -11.55 -9.97 -14.98
C TRP A 209 -11.37 -8.51 -15.38
N ALA A 210 -10.43 -8.24 -16.29
CA ALA A 210 -10.10 -6.90 -16.77
C ALA A 210 -9.39 -6.99 -18.13
N PRO A 211 -9.95 -6.47 -19.23
CA PRO A 211 -9.25 -6.41 -20.51
C PRO A 211 -8.27 -5.24 -20.60
N GLN A 212 -8.08 -4.47 -19.54
CA GLN A 212 -7.20 -3.30 -19.51
C GLN A 212 -5.76 -3.66 -19.13
N PRO A 213 -4.76 -2.91 -19.66
CA PRO A 213 -3.41 -2.89 -19.09
C PRO A 213 -3.43 -2.47 -17.61
N ILE A 214 -2.45 -2.96 -16.85
CA ILE A 214 -2.22 -2.56 -15.46
C ILE A 214 -0.89 -1.82 -15.41
N VAL A 215 -0.91 -0.58 -14.96
CA VAL A 215 0.29 0.23 -14.72
C VAL A 215 0.56 0.21 -13.22
N ALA A 216 1.68 -0.38 -12.83
CA ALA A 216 2.07 -0.52 -11.45
C ALA A 216 3.29 0.35 -11.14
N PHE A 217 3.29 0.96 -9.96
CA PHE A 217 4.40 1.77 -9.47
C PHE A 217 4.95 1.16 -8.18
N ARG A 218 6.29 1.10 -8.11
CA ARG A 218 6.99 0.63 -6.91
C ARG A 218 6.93 1.70 -5.82
N GLY A 219 6.83 1.26 -4.57
CA GLY A 219 7.01 2.12 -3.41
C GLY A 219 8.27 1.78 -2.61
N THR A 220 8.32 2.27 -1.38
CA THR A 220 9.43 2.07 -0.45
C THR A 220 9.45 0.65 0.11
N GLU A 221 10.53 -0.10 -0.08
CA GLU A 221 10.74 -1.42 0.56
C GLU A 221 11.20 -1.28 2.02
N GLY A 222 10.26 -0.90 2.89
CA GLY A 222 10.55 -0.67 4.30
C GLY A 222 11.34 0.62 4.54
N VAL A 223 11.23 1.16 5.75
CA VAL A 223 11.87 2.43 6.10
C VAL A 223 13.38 2.24 6.23
N GLN A 224 14.15 2.93 5.39
CA GLN A 224 15.61 2.85 5.39
C GLN A 224 16.27 4.23 5.53
N PHE A 225 17.23 4.31 6.45
CA PHE A 225 18.02 5.51 6.73
C PHE A 225 19.52 5.22 6.60
N ASP A 226 19.91 4.53 5.52
CA ASP A 226 21.30 4.19 5.20
C ASP A 226 21.65 4.67 3.78
N PRO A 227 21.65 6.00 3.54
CA PRO A 227 21.81 6.56 2.20
C PRO A 227 23.16 6.23 1.55
N ARG A 228 24.15 5.72 2.31
CA ARG A 228 25.44 5.24 1.80
C ARG A 228 25.49 3.71 1.65
N GLY A 229 24.58 2.98 2.30
CA GLY A 229 24.55 1.52 2.36
C GLY A 229 25.65 0.90 3.23
N ASP A 230 26.32 1.68 4.08
CA ASP A 230 27.45 1.22 4.89
C ASP A 230 27.01 0.27 6.01
N GLY A 231 25.84 0.54 6.61
CA GLY A 231 25.23 -0.32 7.61
C GLY A 231 24.82 -1.67 7.01
N ALA A 232 24.23 -1.65 5.82
CA ALA A 232 23.86 -2.87 5.09
C ALA A 232 25.09 -3.73 4.72
N VAL A 233 26.19 -3.11 4.28
CA VAL A 233 27.46 -3.83 4.03
C VAL A 233 28.02 -4.43 5.31
N ALA A 234 28.02 -3.67 6.41
CA ALA A 234 28.48 -4.18 7.70
C ALA A 234 27.64 -5.39 8.17
N ALA A 235 26.32 -5.33 8.00
CA ALA A 235 25.42 -6.44 8.31
C ALA A 235 25.66 -7.67 7.41
N ALA A 236 25.83 -7.46 6.10
CA ALA A 236 26.16 -8.51 5.14
C ALA A 236 27.48 -9.20 5.47
N ARG A 237 28.52 -8.41 5.80
CA ARG A 237 29.83 -8.92 6.22
C ARG A 237 29.73 -9.76 7.49
N LYS A 238 28.96 -9.33 8.50
CA LYS A 238 28.72 -10.11 9.72
C LYS A 238 28.03 -11.45 9.45
N LYS A 239 27.22 -11.54 8.39
CA LYS A 239 26.59 -12.79 7.92
C LYS A 239 27.52 -13.66 7.06
N GLY A 240 28.77 -13.28 6.87
CA GLY A 240 29.73 -14.02 6.04
C GLY A 240 29.45 -13.92 4.53
N GLN A 241 28.66 -12.94 4.08
CA GLN A 241 28.31 -12.78 2.68
C GLN A 241 29.52 -12.34 1.84
N SER A 242 29.58 -12.81 0.60
CA SER A 242 30.61 -12.51 -0.40
C SER A 242 30.62 -11.03 -0.81
N LEU A 243 31.70 -10.58 -1.47
CA LEU A 243 31.80 -9.20 -1.97
C LEU A 243 30.65 -8.80 -2.93
N PRO A 244 30.22 -9.65 -3.89
CA PRO A 244 29.04 -9.35 -4.71
C PRO A 244 27.75 -9.22 -3.90
N GLU A 245 27.53 -10.08 -2.90
CA GLU A 245 26.36 -10.00 -2.02
C GLU A 245 26.39 -8.73 -1.15
N GLN A 246 27.56 -8.33 -0.65
CA GLN A 246 27.74 -7.06 0.05
C GLN A 246 27.43 -5.87 -0.86
N ALA A 247 27.90 -5.89 -2.11
CA ALA A 247 27.59 -4.84 -3.09
C ALA A 247 26.09 -4.79 -3.43
N GLN A 248 25.43 -5.95 -3.50
CA GLN A 248 23.98 -6.01 -3.68
C GLN A 248 23.23 -5.44 -2.47
N ALA A 249 23.65 -5.79 -1.25
CA ALA A 249 23.08 -5.25 -0.02
C ALA A 249 23.24 -3.72 0.05
N ARG A 250 24.41 -3.19 -0.34
CA ARG A 250 24.65 -1.74 -0.45
C ARG A 250 23.66 -1.09 -1.41
N ARG A 251 23.50 -1.63 -2.61
CA ARG A 251 22.60 -1.08 -3.63
C ARG A 251 21.14 -1.06 -3.17
N ALA A 252 20.68 -2.16 -2.58
CA ALA A 252 19.33 -2.24 -2.02
C ALA A 252 19.11 -1.21 -0.89
N ALA A 253 20.13 -0.98 -0.06
CA ALA A 253 20.07 0.00 1.01
C ALA A 253 20.02 1.46 0.52
N ILE A 254 20.83 1.78 -0.48
CA ILE A 254 20.83 3.10 -1.12
C ILE A 254 19.47 3.36 -1.78
N GLU A 255 18.96 2.38 -2.53
CA GLU A 255 17.67 2.49 -3.23
C GLU A 255 16.51 2.70 -2.25
N GLY A 256 16.38 1.86 -1.21
CA GLY A 256 15.34 2.05 -0.20
C GLY A 256 15.48 3.34 0.61
N SER A 257 16.72 3.83 0.79
CA SER A 257 16.96 5.12 1.42
C SER A 257 16.54 6.30 0.53
N VAL A 258 16.70 6.21 -0.80
CA VAL A 258 16.18 7.23 -1.73
C VAL A 258 14.66 7.29 -1.66
N ASP A 259 13.99 6.13 -1.69
CA ASP A 259 12.54 6.06 -1.56
C ASP A 259 12.07 6.69 -0.24
N THR A 260 12.71 6.34 0.88
CA THR A 260 12.39 6.87 2.22
C THR A 260 12.65 8.37 2.33
N LEU A 261 13.83 8.82 1.93
CA LEU A 261 14.31 10.19 2.19
C LEU A 261 13.77 11.18 1.16
N ILE A 262 13.84 10.83 -0.12
CA ILE A 262 13.39 11.69 -1.22
C ILE A 262 11.89 11.49 -1.49
N GLY A 263 11.44 10.24 -1.56
CA GLY A 263 10.05 9.90 -1.88
C GLY A 263 9.05 10.21 -0.76
N ASP A 264 9.39 9.85 0.49
CA ASP A 264 8.46 9.94 1.64
C ASP A 264 8.73 11.14 2.58
N ALA A 265 10.00 11.42 2.92
CA ALA A 265 10.35 12.35 3.99
C ALA A 265 10.65 13.79 3.53
N SER A 266 10.83 14.01 2.23
CA SER A 266 11.21 15.32 1.69
C SER A 266 10.13 16.40 1.93
N PRO A 267 10.48 17.69 1.89
CA PRO A 267 9.51 18.79 2.03
C PRO A 267 8.47 18.89 0.90
N ALA A 268 8.57 18.07 -0.14
CA ALA A 268 7.60 18.02 -1.23
C ALA A 268 6.41 17.11 -0.88
N PRO A 269 5.30 17.17 -1.65
CA PRO A 269 4.26 16.15 -1.57
C PRO A 269 4.83 14.75 -1.86
N ILE A 270 4.36 13.75 -1.11
CA ILE A 270 4.85 12.37 -1.18
C ILE A 270 4.78 11.83 -2.62
N GLY A 271 5.88 11.25 -3.11
CA GLY A 271 6.00 10.72 -4.47
C GLY A 271 6.19 11.76 -5.59
N TRP A 272 6.03 13.06 -5.31
CA TRP A 272 6.16 14.11 -6.34
C TRP A 272 7.56 14.17 -6.95
N LEU A 273 8.59 14.01 -6.12
CA LEU A 273 9.99 14.06 -6.56
C LEU A 273 10.41 12.85 -7.41
N GLN A 274 9.62 11.78 -7.41
CA GLN A 274 9.80 10.64 -8.33
C GLN A 274 8.97 10.81 -9.60
N VAL A 275 7.81 11.48 -9.54
CA VAL A 275 6.99 11.71 -10.74
C VAL A 275 7.52 12.84 -11.61
N LYS A 276 7.81 14.00 -11.03
CA LYS A 276 8.15 15.23 -11.78
C LYS A 276 9.32 15.02 -12.75
N PRO A 277 10.48 14.48 -12.34
CA PRO A 277 11.59 14.24 -13.25
C PRO A 277 11.28 13.18 -14.31
N ASN A 278 10.32 12.30 -14.06
CA ASN A 278 10.02 11.18 -14.95
C ASN A 278 8.77 11.42 -15.81
N THR A 279 8.25 12.65 -15.87
CA THR A 279 6.99 12.98 -16.57
C THR A 279 7.00 12.51 -18.03
N ASP A 280 8.09 12.77 -18.76
CA ASP A 280 8.19 12.39 -20.18
C ASP A 280 8.35 10.88 -20.38
N LEU A 281 9.11 10.22 -19.49
CA LEU A 281 9.25 8.76 -19.47
C LEU A 281 7.90 8.07 -19.19
N ILE A 282 7.18 8.56 -18.19
CA ILE A 282 5.83 8.11 -17.84
C ILE A 282 4.91 8.29 -19.04
N LYS A 283 4.86 9.49 -19.62
CA LYS A 283 4.04 9.80 -20.79
C LYS A 283 4.36 8.88 -21.97
N ALA A 284 5.65 8.63 -22.25
CA ALA A 284 6.07 7.75 -23.33
C ALA A 284 5.57 6.30 -23.16
N ASN A 285 5.44 5.83 -21.93
CA ASN A 285 4.89 4.50 -21.65
C ASN A 285 3.36 4.50 -21.66
N LEU A 286 2.71 5.55 -21.15
CA LEU A 286 1.25 5.67 -21.16
C LEU A 286 0.67 5.76 -22.58
N THR A 287 1.37 6.40 -23.52
CA THR A 287 0.91 6.51 -24.93
C THR A 287 0.90 5.17 -25.66
N ARG A 288 1.62 4.15 -25.17
CA ARG A 288 1.70 2.81 -25.76
C ARG A 288 0.63 1.84 -25.26
N LEU A 289 -0.17 2.22 -24.26
CA LEU A 289 -1.12 1.31 -23.63
C LEU A 289 -2.22 0.82 -24.57
N GLY A 290 -2.55 1.58 -25.62
CA GLY A 290 -3.60 1.25 -26.60
C GLY A 290 -5.03 1.34 -26.06
N ALA A 291 -5.20 1.29 -24.73
CA ALA A 291 -6.46 1.48 -24.02
C ALA A 291 -6.22 2.11 -22.64
N PRO A 292 -7.22 2.77 -22.04
CA PRO A 292 -7.15 3.21 -20.66
C PRO A 292 -6.87 2.06 -19.69
N ALA A 293 -5.92 2.27 -18.78
CA ALA A 293 -5.40 1.26 -17.87
C ALA A 293 -6.02 1.32 -16.45
N ILE A 294 -5.65 0.33 -15.64
CA ILE A 294 -5.76 0.36 -14.18
C ILE A 294 -4.42 0.85 -13.62
N SER A 295 -4.44 1.90 -12.82
CA SER A 295 -3.26 2.39 -12.07
C SER A 295 -3.22 1.71 -10.70
N THR A 296 -2.08 1.16 -10.30
CA THR A 296 -1.95 0.50 -9.00
C THR A 296 -0.59 0.70 -8.34
N GLY A 297 -0.55 0.56 -7.01
CA GLY A 297 0.67 0.69 -6.23
C GLY A 297 0.46 0.52 -4.74
N HIS A 298 1.54 0.18 -4.06
CA HIS A 298 1.62 0.00 -2.61
C HIS A 298 2.49 1.09 -1.96
N SER A 299 2.11 1.58 -0.79
CA SER A 299 2.89 2.59 -0.04
C SER A 299 3.16 3.84 -0.91
N LEU A 300 4.40 4.32 -0.98
CA LEU A 300 4.84 5.38 -1.91
C LEU A 300 4.39 5.14 -3.36
N GLY A 301 4.43 3.89 -3.84
CA GLY A 301 3.96 3.53 -5.17
C GLY A 301 2.48 3.77 -5.38
N GLY A 302 1.67 3.69 -4.32
CA GLY A 302 0.26 4.08 -4.35
C GLY A 302 0.06 5.59 -4.46
N ALA A 303 0.95 6.40 -3.87
CA ALA A 303 0.93 7.86 -4.07
C ALA A 303 1.32 8.22 -5.51
N ILE A 304 2.37 7.60 -6.05
CA ILE A 304 2.77 7.75 -7.45
C ILE A 304 1.62 7.35 -8.39
N ALA A 305 0.98 6.21 -8.14
CA ALA A 305 -0.18 5.75 -8.92
C ALA A 305 -1.29 6.80 -8.97
N GLN A 306 -1.57 7.46 -7.85
CA GLN A 306 -2.55 8.54 -7.76
C GLN A 306 -2.08 9.80 -8.49
N ILE A 307 -0.84 10.26 -8.28
CA ILE A 307 -0.30 11.46 -8.94
C ILE A 307 -0.34 11.28 -10.46
N VAL A 308 0.20 10.18 -10.97
CA VAL A 308 0.26 9.90 -12.41
C VAL A 308 -1.13 9.85 -13.01
N THR A 309 -2.09 9.23 -12.31
CA THR A 309 -3.47 9.22 -12.80
C THR A 309 -4.12 10.60 -12.81
N ALA A 310 -3.86 11.44 -11.81
CA ALA A 310 -4.39 12.79 -11.79
C ALA A 310 -3.74 13.72 -12.85
N LEU A 311 -2.47 13.47 -13.21
CA LEU A 311 -1.78 14.17 -14.30
C LEU A 311 -2.21 13.66 -15.70
N HIS A 312 -2.54 12.38 -15.82
CA HIS A 312 -2.90 11.73 -17.09
C HIS A 312 -4.26 11.03 -17.05
N PRO A 313 -5.36 11.74 -16.71
CA PRO A 313 -6.64 11.11 -16.42
C PRO A 313 -7.24 10.37 -17.61
N ALA A 314 -6.88 10.72 -18.85
CA ALA A 314 -7.33 10.02 -20.06
C ALA A 314 -6.74 8.61 -20.21
N SER A 315 -5.57 8.37 -19.60
CA SER A 315 -4.87 7.08 -19.68
C SER A 315 -5.40 6.04 -18.71
N PHE A 316 -6.38 6.37 -17.84
CA PHE A 316 -6.84 5.49 -16.77
C PHE A 316 -8.36 5.46 -16.64
N ARG A 317 -8.88 4.29 -16.26
CA ARG A 317 -10.28 4.08 -15.83
C ARG A 317 -10.39 3.76 -14.36
N GLN A 318 -9.33 3.23 -13.75
CA GLN A 318 -9.34 2.86 -12.34
C GLN A 318 -8.01 3.20 -11.67
N VAL A 319 -8.09 3.52 -10.38
CA VAL A 319 -6.95 3.62 -9.46
C VAL A 319 -7.22 2.70 -8.29
N VAL A 320 -6.35 1.73 -8.04
CA VAL A 320 -6.45 0.81 -6.91
C VAL A 320 -5.15 0.88 -6.12
N THR A 321 -5.21 1.23 -4.84
CA THR A 321 -3.96 1.42 -4.05
C THR A 321 -4.03 0.68 -2.72
N PHE A 322 -2.86 0.28 -2.23
CA PHE A 322 -2.70 -0.52 -1.01
C PHE A 322 -1.78 0.21 -0.04
N GLN A 323 -2.22 0.43 1.20
CA GLN A 323 -1.49 1.12 2.26
C GLN A 323 -0.84 2.44 1.79
N SER A 324 -1.53 3.17 0.90
CA SER A 324 -1.00 4.36 0.24
C SER A 324 -1.29 5.64 1.03
N PRO A 325 -0.34 6.60 1.10
CA PRO A 325 -0.65 7.95 1.55
C PRO A 325 -1.59 8.67 0.55
N GLY A 326 -2.10 9.81 1.00
CA GLY A 326 -2.77 10.77 0.11
C GLY A 326 -1.77 11.53 -0.76
N ILE A 327 -2.30 12.29 -1.71
CA ILE A 327 -1.56 13.21 -2.59
C ILE A 327 -2.01 14.65 -2.31
N GLU A 328 -1.40 15.62 -2.99
CA GLU A 328 -1.79 17.04 -2.91
C GLU A 328 -3.28 17.24 -3.26
N GLY A 329 -4.02 17.94 -2.40
CA GLY A 329 -5.46 18.16 -2.52
C GLY A 329 -5.83 18.92 -3.79
N ALA A 330 -5.00 19.89 -4.21
CA ALA A 330 -5.20 20.62 -5.44
C ALA A 330 -5.18 19.71 -6.69
N LEU A 331 -4.34 18.67 -6.67
CA LEU A 331 -4.28 17.68 -7.76
C LEU A 331 -5.54 16.80 -7.77
N VAL A 332 -6.05 16.42 -6.59
CA VAL A 332 -7.34 15.71 -6.46
C VAL A 332 -8.50 16.58 -6.95
N ASP A 333 -8.54 17.86 -6.60
CA ASP A 333 -9.61 18.78 -7.00
C ASP A 333 -9.63 19.02 -8.52
N ARG A 334 -8.44 19.12 -9.15
CA ARG A 334 -8.32 19.15 -10.62
C ARG A 334 -8.86 17.87 -11.25
N LEU A 335 -8.48 16.70 -10.73
CA LEU A 335 -8.99 15.42 -11.24
C LEU A 335 -10.50 15.30 -11.07
N ARG A 336 -11.06 15.64 -9.90
CA ARG A 336 -12.51 15.65 -9.64
C ARG A 336 -13.25 16.47 -10.67
N THR A 337 -12.76 17.67 -10.98
CA THR A 337 -13.36 18.57 -11.97
C THR A 337 -13.38 17.92 -13.36
N THR A 338 -12.25 17.34 -13.78
CA THR A 338 -12.15 16.61 -15.05
C THR A 338 -13.06 15.37 -15.08
N ASN A 339 -13.11 14.61 -13.98
CA ASN A 339 -13.88 13.38 -13.89
C ASN A 339 -15.38 13.63 -13.92
N ASN A 340 -15.86 14.69 -13.25
CA ASN A 340 -17.28 15.06 -13.22
C ASN A 340 -17.84 15.43 -14.60
N ARG A 341 -16.98 15.90 -15.51
CA ARG A 341 -17.35 16.21 -16.90
C ARG A 341 -17.47 14.97 -17.80
N ARG A 342 -17.01 13.80 -17.35
CA ARG A 342 -17.11 12.55 -18.11
C ARG A 342 -18.50 11.92 -17.98
N PRO A 343 -18.96 11.20 -19.01
CA PRO A 343 -20.12 10.32 -18.88
C PRO A 343 -19.95 9.36 -17.68
N PRO A 344 -21.00 9.05 -16.89
CA PRO A 344 -20.89 8.23 -15.68
C PRO A 344 -20.12 6.91 -15.85
N GLU A 345 -20.31 6.23 -16.98
CA GLU A 345 -19.65 4.98 -17.36
C GLU A 345 -18.16 5.13 -17.70
N GLU A 346 -17.72 6.36 -17.96
CA GLU A 346 -16.33 6.70 -18.26
C GLU A 346 -15.59 7.37 -17.12
N ARG A 347 -16.30 7.64 -16.02
CA ARG A 347 -15.70 8.22 -14.83
C ARG A 347 -14.69 7.25 -14.26
N LEU A 348 -13.55 7.83 -13.92
CA LEU A 348 -12.51 7.16 -13.17
C LEU A 348 -13.06 6.71 -11.82
N GLN A 349 -12.79 5.47 -11.47
CA GLN A 349 -13.14 4.88 -10.18
C GLN A 349 -11.88 4.69 -9.33
N ALA A 350 -11.93 5.03 -8.05
CA ALA A 350 -10.83 4.79 -7.14
C ALA A 350 -11.22 3.87 -5.98
N ARG A 351 -10.31 2.96 -5.61
CA ARG A 351 -10.41 2.07 -4.45
C ARG A 351 -9.09 2.10 -3.69
N HIS A 352 -9.17 2.25 -2.37
CA HIS A 352 -8.00 2.35 -1.50
C HIS A 352 -8.13 1.33 -0.38
N TYR A 353 -7.10 0.51 -0.18
CA TYR A 353 -7.05 -0.55 0.81
C TYR A 353 -6.07 -0.19 1.92
N ARG A 354 -6.48 -0.30 3.18
CA ARG A 354 -5.65 0.13 4.32
C ARG A 354 -5.76 -0.83 5.50
N ALA A 355 -4.65 -1.00 6.21
CA ALA A 355 -4.64 -1.61 7.53
C ALA A 355 -4.89 -0.54 8.59
N ASN A 356 -5.75 -0.82 9.56
CA ASN A 356 -5.86 0.00 10.75
C ASN A 356 -4.58 -0.10 11.58
N GLY A 357 -4.11 1.05 12.07
CA GLY A 357 -2.83 1.16 12.79
C GLY A 357 -1.62 1.37 11.88
N ASP A 358 -1.77 1.25 10.55
CA ASP A 358 -0.75 1.73 9.62
C ASP A 358 -0.71 3.26 9.60
N VAL A 359 0.48 3.82 9.75
CA VAL A 359 0.71 5.26 9.79
C VAL A 359 0.88 5.88 8.40
N VAL A 360 1.25 5.08 7.39
CA VAL A 360 1.54 5.61 6.04
C VAL A 360 0.30 6.24 5.39
N PRO A 361 -0.91 5.62 5.43
CA PRO A 361 -2.12 6.24 4.89
C PRO A 361 -2.52 7.57 5.54
N ASN A 362 -2.00 7.87 6.73
CA ASN A 362 -2.27 9.11 7.44
C ASN A 362 -1.49 10.31 6.87
N ALA A 363 -0.44 10.05 6.08
CA ALA A 363 0.32 11.08 5.41
C ALA A 363 -0.32 11.53 4.07
N GLY A 364 0.12 12.67 3.55
CA GLY A 364 -0.47 13.32 2.39
C GLY A 364 -1.84 13.96 2.66
N GLU A 365 -2.26 14.86 1.78
CA GLU A 365 -3.46 15.67 2.02
C GLU A 365 -4.76 14.89 1.77
N ARG A 366 -4.91 14.27 0.58
CA ARG A 366 -6.14 13.57 0.20
C ARG A 366 -5.88 12.46 -0.82
N ASN A 367 -6.62 11.36 -0.72
CA ASN A 367 -6.67 10.36 -1.78
C ASN A 367 -7.59 10.81 -2.94
N ILE A 368 -7.41 10.22 -4.12
CA ILE A 368 -8.37 10.40 -5.22
C ILE A 368 -9.78 10.00 -4.77
N ASP A 369 -10.81 10.68 -5.28
CA ASP A 369 -12.19 10.41 -4.89
C ASP A 369 -12.63 8.97 -5.23
N GLY A 370 -13.08 8.23 -4.21
CA GLY A 370 -13.43 6.83 -4.36
C GLY A 370 -13.88 6.17 -3.05
N GLN A 371 -13.67 4.87 -2.94
CA GLN A 371 -13.96 4.07 -1.74
C GLN A 371 -12.66 3.69 -1.01
N ILE A 372 -12.68 3.78 0.31
CA ILE A 372 -11.61 3.33 1.19
C ILE A 372 -12.12 2.11 1.95
N TYR A 373 -11.41 0.99 1.85
CA TYR A 373 -11.66 -0.24 2.59
C TYR A 373 -10.59 -0.42 3.65
N THR A 374 -11.02 -0.61 4.89
CA THR A 374 -10.16 -0.74 6.07
C THR A 374 -10.24 -2.14 6.66
N PHE A 375 -9.11 -2.63 7.15
CA PHE A 375 -8.96 -3.96 7.73
C PHE A 375 -8.14 -3.88 9.00
N ASP A 376 -8.50 -4.66 10.02
CA ASP A 376 -7.63 -4.90 11.15
C ASP A 376 -6.77 -6.13 10.87
N ARG A 377 -5.44 -5.96 10.93
CA ARG A 377 -4.53 -7.10 10.99
C ARG A 377 -4.52 -7.64 12.42
N VAL A 378 -4.68 -8.95 12.52
CA VAL A 378 -4.64 -9.65 13.80
C VAL A 378 -3.78 -10.90 13.69
N SER A 379 -3.07 -11.23 14.76
CA SER A 379 -2.18 -12.38 14.79
C SER A 379 -2.28 -13.13 16.11
N ARG A 380 -1.78 -14.37 16.11
CA ARG A 380 -1.57 -15.18 17.31
C ARG A 380 -0.43 -16.18 17.06
N PRO A 381 0.15 -16.79 18.10
CA PRO A 381 1.11 -17.87 17.90
C PRO A 381 0.49 -19.01 17.09
N GLN A 382 1.24 -19.53 16.11
CA GLN A 382 0.74 -20.52 15.15
C GLN A 382 0.19 -21.77 15.86
N GLY A 383 -0.95 -22.27 15.38
CA GLY A 383 -1.56 -23.52 15.87
C GLY A 383 -2.21 -23.42 17.26
N THR A 384 -2.20 -22.25 17.90
CA THR A 384 -2.83 -22.06 19.20
C THR A 384 -4.33 -21.79 19.08
N ARG A 385 -5.06 -21.97 20.19
CA ARG A 385 -6.49 -21.58 20.32
C ARG A 385 -6.69 -20.23 20.99
N GLN A 386 -5.62 -19.46 21.15
CA GLN A 386 -5.71 -18.13 21.73
C GLN A 386 -6.58 -17.23 20.83
N PRO A 387 -7.32 -16.26 21.41
CA PRO A 387 -7.95 -15.21 20.64
C PRO A 387 -6.90 -14.49 19.79
N PHE A 388 -7.32 -13.99 18.64
CA PHE A 388 -6.45 -13.15 17.83
C PHE A 388 -6.22 -11.81 18.54
N SER A 389 -4.98 -11.36 18.60
CA SER A 389 -4.63 -10.03 19.14
C SER A 389 -4.37 -9.05 18.01
N SER A 390 -4.75 -7.79 18.24
CA SER A 390 -4.35 -6.64 17.43
C SER A 390 -3.43 -5.79 18.30
N ASP A 391 -2.13 -5.74 17.95
CA ASP A 391 -1.16 -4.90 18.64
C ASP A 391 -0.86 -3.68 17.75
N VAL A 392 -1.00 -2.47 18.31
CA VAL A 392 -0.82 -1.22 17.54
C VAL A 392 0.62 -1.07 17.05
N ILE A 393 1.61 -1.49 17.83
CA ILE A 393 3.03 -1.42 17.48
C ILE A 393 3.35 -2.45 16.39
N GLU A 394 2.82 -3.67 16.51
CA GLU A 394 2.93 -4.69 15.47
C GLU A 394 2.24 -4.24 14.18
N ASN A 395 1.05 -3.65 14.26
CA ASN A 395 0.32 -3.17 13.09
C ASN A 395 0.98 -1.95 12.43
N ALA A 396 1.63 -1.07 13.21
CA ALA A 396 2.43 0.02 12.65
C ALA A 396 3.66 -0.49 11.87
N ARG A 397 4.20 -1.67 12.21
CA ARG A 397 5.38 -2.26 11.54
C ARG A 397 5.00 -3.26 10.45
N SER A 398 4.28 -4.31 10.82
CA SER A 398 3.90 -5.44 9.97
C SER A 398 2.60 -5.17 9.20
N GLY A 399 1.69 -4.38 9.76
CA GLY A 399 0.42 -4.03 9.12
C GLY A 399 0.61 -3.24 7.81
N HIS A 400 1.67 -2.44 7.70
CA HIS A 400 1.99 -1.74 6.46
C HIS A 400 2.37 -2.68 5.32
N VAL A 401 3.07 -3.78 5.60
CA VAL A 401 3.58 -4.70 4.56
C VAL A 401 2.70 -5.92 4.32
N THR A 402 1.61 -6.05 5.08
CA THR A 402 0.67 -7.18 5.00
C THR A 402 -0.10 -7.16 3.68
N PRO A 403 -0.15 -8.28 2.93
CA PRO A 403 -1.06 -8.39 1.78
C PRO A 403 -2.50 -8.56 2.30
N LEU A 404 -3.20 -7.44 2.49
CA LEU A 404 -4.48 -7.32 3.19
C LEU A 404 -5.56 -8.22 2.60
N LEU A 405 -5.77 -8.13 1.28
CA LEU A 405 -6.83 -8.88 0.59
C LEU A 405 -6.47 -10.35 0.48
N SER A 406 -5.22 -10.67 0.19
CA SER A 406 -4.73 -12.05 0.17
C SER A 406 -4.95 -12.72 1.52
N THR A 407 -4.63 -12.02 2.60
CA THR A 407 -4.82 -12.52 3.98
C THR A 407 -6.32 -12.62 4.32
N TYR A 408 -7.13 -11.68 3.85
CA TYR A 408 -8.58 -11.68 4.08
C TYR A 408 -9.25 -12.88 3.40
N VAL A 409 -8.90 -13.13 2.14
CA VAL A 409 -9.42 -14.24 1.34
C VAL A 409 -8.98 -15.59 1.95
N ARG A 410 -7.74 -15.73 2.43
CA ARG A 410 -7.28 -16.93 3.15
C ARG A 410 -8.11 -17.25 4.39
N GLY A 411 -8.68 -16.24 5.05
CA GLY A 411 -9.54 -16.42 6.21
C GLY A 411 -10.97 -16.87 5.89
N GLN A 412 -11.37 -16.91 4.61
CA GLN A 412 -12.73 -17.29 4.21
C GLN A 412 -12.88 -18.81 4.09
N ARG A 413 -14.09 -19.31 4.38
CA ARG A 413 -14.42 -20.74 4.34
C ARG A 413 -14.74 -21.25 2.95
N THR A 414 -15.31 -20.40 2.10
CA THR A 414 -15.78 -20.77 0.76
C THR A 414 -15.20 -19.77 -0.22
N LEU A 415 -14.44 -20.27 -1.19
CA LEU A 415 -13.76 -19.46 -2.20
C LEU A 415 -14.19 -19.89 -3.60
N SER A 416 -14.24 -18.92 -4.52
CA SER A 416 -14.32 -19.23 -5.94
C SER A 416 -13.01 -19.90 -6.41
N PRO A 417 -13.01 -20.60 -7.55
CA PRO A 417 -11.79 -21.19 -8.11
C PRO A 417 -10.63 -20.20 -8.24
N ASP A 418 -10.90 -18.97 -8.68
CA ASP A 418 -9.86 -17.93 -8.85
C ASP A 418 -9.32 -17.39 -7.53
N LEU A 419 -10.19 -17.20 -6.53
CA LEU A 419 -9.75 -16.81 -5.19
C LEU A 419 -8.96 -17.94 -4.52
N GLN A 420 -9.35 -19.19 -4.74
CA GLN A 420 -8.60 -20.35 -4.27
C GLN A 420 -7.22 -20.42 -4.94
N PHE A 421 -7.11 -20.10 -6.22
CA PHE A 421 -5.84 -20.03 -6.94
C PHE A 421 -4.94 -18.92 -6.39
N LEU A 422 -5.49 -17.73 -6.13
CA LEU A 422 -4.78 -16.63 -5.47
C LEU A 422 -4.30 -17.02 -4.07
N VAL A 423 -5.08 -17.77 -3.30
CA VAL A 423 -4.65 -18.30 -2.00
C VAL A 423 -3.50 -19.30 -2.16
N GLN A 424 -3.51 -20.15 -3.17
CA GLN A 424 -2.45 -21.14 -3.34
C GLN A 424 -1.13 -20.54 -3.84
N ASN A 425 -1.20 -19.60 -4.80
CA ASN A 425 -0.04 -19.09 -5.54
C ASN A 425 0.32 -17.64 -5.19
N GLY A 426 -0.54 -16.92 -4.47
CA GLY A 426 -0.33 -15.53 -4.07
C GLY A 426 0.50 -15.38 -2.80
N MET A 427 0.89 -14.13 -2.54
CA MET A 427 1.68 -13.73 -1.38
C MET A 427 1.02 -14.13 -0.06
N ARG A 428 1.87 -14.34 0.94
CA ARG A 428 1.50 -14.55 2.34
C ARG A 428 2.04 -13.42 3.20
N ASP A 429 1.41 -13.21 4.35
CA ASP A 429 1.95 -12.31 5.37
C ASP A 429 3.29 -12.88 5.87
N GLU A 430 4.32 -12.04 5.95
CA GLU A 430 5.68 -12.46 6.29
C GLU A 430 5.75 -13.13 7.68
N ALA A 431 4.89 -12.75 8.63
CA ALA A 431 4.84 -13.38 9.96
C ALA A 431 4.31 -14.82 9.93
N THR A 432 3.61 -15.23 8.86
CA THR A 432 3.21 -16.64 8.65
C THR A 432 4.36 -17.50 8.11
N LEU A 433 5.42 -16.86 7.61
CA LEU A 433 6.61 -17.49 7.05
C LEU A 433 7.82 -17.41 7.98
N ASP A 434 7.72 -16.65 9.08
CA ASP A 434 8.76 -16.54 10.09
C ASP A 434 9.04 -17.91 10.71
N LYS A 435 10.30 -18.36 10.59
CA LYS A 435 10.75 -19.65 11.12
C LYS A 435 11.05 -19.61 12.62
N ALA A 436 11.34 -18.42 13.17
CA ALA A 436 11.69 -18.24 14.57
C ALA A 436 10.43 -18.07 15.43
N GLU A 437 9.48 -17.25 14.97
CA GLU A 437 8.22 -16.99 15.67
C GLU A 437 7.02 -17.11 14.72
N PRO A 438 6.66 -18.32 14.25
CA PRO A 438 5.58 -18.48 13.30
C PRO A 438 4.23 -18.06 13.91
N ARG A 439 3.46 -17.30 13.12
CA ARG A 439 2.14 -16.81 13.54
C ARG A 439 1.03 -17.25 12.59
N ASP A 440 -0.15 -17.48 13.15
CA ASP A 440 -1.38 -17.42 12.38
C ASP A 440 -1.74 -15.94 12.22
N VAL A 441 -1.94 -15.48 10.99
CA VAL A 441 -2.34 -14.09 10.70
C VAL A 441 -3.68 -14.08 9.97
N GLN A 442 -4.53 -13.13 10.35
CA GLN A 442 -5.79 -12.84 9.68
C GLN A 442 -5.95 -11.34 9.49
N THR A 443 -6.76 -10.97 8.51
CA THR A 443 -7.27 -9.60 8.37
C THR A 443 -8.78 -9.63 8.51
N VAL A 444 -9.30 -8.79 9.39
CA VAL A 444 -10.73 -8.67 9.67
C VAL A 444 -11.19 -7.37 9.06
N PHE A 445 -12.18 -7.43 8.16
CA PHE A 445 -12.75 -6.22 7.58
C PHE A 445 -13.29 -5.30 8.68
N ALA A 446 -12.87 -4.04 8.64
CA ALA A 446 -13.20 -3.03 9.64
C ALA A 446 -14.25 -2.03 9.13
N GLY A 447 -14.25 -1.72 7.84
CA GLY A 447 -15.22 -0.78 7.30
C GLY A 447 -14.91 -0.27 5.91
N ALA A 448 -15.90 0.33 5.27
CA ALA A 448 -15.76 1.05 4.02
C ALA A 448 -16.35 2.47 4.11
N TYR A 449 -15.62 3.43 3.54
CA TYR A 449 -15.87 4.87 3.59
C TYR A 449 -15.74 5.49 2.20
N ALA A 450 -16.56 6.48 1.88
CA ALA A 450 -16.21 7.40 0.80
C ALA A 450 -14.94 8.16 1.19
N SER A 451 -14.02 8.39 0.25
CA SER A 451 -12.76 9.10 0.57
C SER A 451 -12.95 10.54 1.03
N THR A 452 -14.12 11.15 0.76
CA THR A 452 -14.52 12.46 1.30
C THR A 452 -14.95 12.42 2.77
N GLN A 453 -15.15 11.22 3.33
CA GLN A 453 -15.51 10.94 4.72
C GLN A 453 -14.46 10.08 5.41
N ASP A 454 -13.23 10.12 4.91
CA ASP A 454 -12.11 9.37 5.46
C ASP A 454 -11.91 9.73 6.94
N PRO A 455 -12.09 8.79 7.88
CA PRO A 455 -11.99 9.08 9.31
C PRO A 455 -10.54 9.23 9.78
N LYS A 456 -9.55 9.14 8.87
CA LYS A 456 -8.14 9.23 9.22
C LYS A 456 -7.77 10.55 9.91
N VAL A 457 -6.86 10.45 10.87
CA VAL A 457 -6.16 11.63 11.38
C VAL A 457 -5.07 11.97 10.37
N ASN A 458 -5.18 13.13 9.72
CA ASN A 458 -4.16 13.58 8.78
C ASN A 458 -2.90 14.05 9.55
N VAL A 459 -1.76 13.39 9.31
CA VAL A 459 -0.47 13.67 9.96
C VAL A 459 0.54 14.36 9.04
N GLU A 460 0.12 14.88 7.89
CA GLU A 460 1.03 15.48 6.90
C GLU A 460 1.86 16.62 7.48
N ARG A 461 1.28 17.45 8.35
CA ARG A 461 2.02 18.51 9.05
C ARG A 461 3.11 17.94 9.97
N ALA A 462 2.82 16.84 10.66
CA ALA A 462 3.80 16.18 11.53
C ALA A 462 4.92 15.52 10.70
N ARG A 463 4.59 14.89 9.56
CA ARG A 463 5.58 14.39 8.60
C ARG A 463 6.50 15.51 8.13
N MET A 464 5.95 16.65 7.72
CA MET A 464 6.74 17.81 7.28
C MET A 464 7.66 18.36 8.38
N GLN A 465 7.25 18.30 9.65
CA GLN A 465 8.12 18.67 10.78
C GLN A 465 9.22 17.63 11.02
N ALA A 466 8.90 16.34 10.93
CA ALA A 466 9.88 15.26 11.04
C ALA A 466 10.94 15.33 9.92
N GLY A 467 10.52 15.61 8.68
CA GLY A 467 11.42 15.83 7.54
C GLY A 467 12.43 16.96 7.79
N LYS A 468 11.99 18.08 8.38
CA LYS A 468 12.88 19.18 8.80
C LYS A 468 13.86 18.80 9.90
N ALA A 469 13.47 17.89 10.79
CA ALA A 469 14.37 17.41 11.84
C ALA A 469 15.46 16.50 11.27
N ILE A 470 15.15 15.71 10.23
CA ILE A 470 16.13 14.91 9.49
C ILE A 470 17.17 15.81 8.81
N SER A 471 16.76 16.99 8.34
CA SER A 471 17.62 17.97 7.65
C SER A 471 18.38 18.94 8.56
N ALA A 472 18.31 18.79 9.89
CA ALA A 472 18.71 19.85 10.82
C ALA A 472 20.21 19.89 11.18
N TYR A 473 21.02 18.92 10.74
CA TYR A 473 22.42 18.80 11.15
C TYR A 473 23.40 18.76 9.96
N PRO A 474 24.12 19.86 9.69
CA PRO A 474 25.13 19.93 8.63
C PRO A 474 26.18 18.82 8.76
N GLY A 475 26.45 18.10 7.66
CA GLY A 475 27.41 16.98 7.62
C GLY A 475 26.87 15.62 8.09
N THR A 476 25.66 15.59 8.67
CA THR A 476 24.89 14.37 9.01
C THR A 476 23.47 14.39 8.42
N ASP A 477 23.15 15.39 7.61
CA ASP A 477 21.87 15.49 6.91
C ASP A 477 21.72 14.31 5.95
N LEU A 478 20.72 13.47 6.24
CA LEU A 478 20.43 12.29 5.46
C LEU A 478 19.84 12.63 4.10
N LEU A 479 19.06 13.72 3.98
CA LEU A 479 18.54 14.20 2.70
C LEU A 479 19.68 14.69 1.81
N GLU A 480 20.59 15.49 2.38
CA GLU A 480 21.78 15.97 1.66
C GLU A 480 22.67 14.80 1.23
N THR A 481 22.87 13.82 2.12
CA THR A 481 23.64 12.60 1.82
C THR A 481 22.98 11.78 0.71
N ALA A 482 21.66 11.58 0.78
CA ALA A 482 20.92 10.88 -0.26
C ALA A 482 21.03 11.59 -1.62
N PHE A 483 20.99 12.93 -1.63
CA PHE A 483 21.25 13.70 -2.83
C PHE A 483 22.65 13.44 -3.39
N TYR A 484 23.71 13.62 -2.59
CA TYR A 484 25.09 13.48 -3.09
C TYR A 484 25.43 12.06 -3.56
N VAL A 485 24.93 11.03 -2.88
CA VAL A 485 25.16 9.63 -3.28
C VAL A 485 24.51 9.34 -4.64
N ASN A 486 23.42 10.02 -4.98
CA ASN A 486 22.62 9.69 -6.16
C ASN A 486 22.72 10.72 -7.30
N VAL A 487 23.24 11.94 -7.07
CA VAL A 487 23.24 13.00 -8.09
C VAL A 487 24.05 12.62 -9.33
N ALA A 488 25.21 11.98 -9.18
CA ALA A 488 26.00 11.56 -10.33
C ALA A 488 25.26 10.54 -11.22
N TYR A 489 24.60 9.55 -10.59
CA TYR A 489 23.78 8.58 -11.32
C TYR A 489 22.60 9.26 -12.03
N ASN A 490 21.86 10.11 -11.33
CA ASN A 490 20.68 10.77 -11.89
C ASN A 490 21.02 11.77 -12.99
N THR A 491 22.12 12.51 -12.83
CA THR A 491 22.63 13.40 -13.89
C THR A 491 23.05 12.58 -15.10
N LEU A 492 23.87 11.53 -14.97
CA LEU A 492 24.22 10.69 -16.12
C LEU A 492 22.97 10.08 -16.77
N LEU A 493 22.06 9.52 -15.98
CA LEU A 493 20.81 8.94 -16.47
C LEU A 493 20.01 9.96 -17.29
N SER A 494 19.83 11.19 -16.81
CA SER A 494 19.11 12.25 -17.53
C SER A 494 19.69 12.54 -18.93
N HIS A 495 21.01 12.56 -19.07
CA HIS A 495 21.67 12.76 -20.37
C HIS A 495 21.46 11.55 -21.29
N ILE A 496 21.54 10.33 -20.76
CA ILE A 496 21.30 9.10 -21.53
C ILE A 496 19.83 8.96 -21.93
N GLU A 497 18.89 9.33 -21.06
CA GLU A 497 17.45 9.35 -21.37
C GLU A 497 17.12 10.34 -22.48
N THR A 498 17.81 11.49 -22.53
CA THR A 498 17.66 12.46 -23.62
C THR A 498 18.05 11.83 -24.96
N LEU A 499 19.13 11.05 -25.01
CA LEU A 499 19.51 10.28 -26.20
C LEU A 499 18.48 9.19 -26.52
N ALA A 500 17.95 8.49 -25.52
CA ALA A 500 16.94 7.46 -25.73
C ALA A 500 15.61 8.06 -26.26
N ALA A 501 15.28 9.29 -25.86
CA ALA A 501 14.13 10.04 -26.32
C ALA A 501 14.30 10.57 -27.76
N ASP A 502 15.52 10.98 -28.15
CA ASP A 502 15.82 11.60 -29.46
C ASP A 502 15.43 10.70 -30.63
N LYS A 503 14.35 11.05 -31.34
CA LYS A 503 13.80 10.29 -32.48
C LYS A 503 14.71 10.25 -33.70
N SER A 504 15.80 11.03 -33.74
CA SER A 504 16.82 10.95 -34.79
C SER A 504 17.65 9.65 -34.68
N ILE A 505 17.81 9.11 -33.47
CA ILE A 505 18.53 7.86 -33.21
C ILE A 505 17.58 6.70 -33.51
N LYS A 506 17.79 5.96 -34.59
CA LYS A 506 16.83 4.95 -35.07
C LYS A 506 17.04 3.54 -34.53
N THR A 507 18.22 3.24 -34.00
CA THR A 507 18.57 1.87 -33.60
C THR A 507 19.21 1.84 -32.22
N LEU A 508 19.01 0.73 -31.52
CA LEU A 508 19.67 0.45 -30.24
C LEU A 508 21.20 0.52 -30.36
N ALA A 509 21.78 0.05 -31.49
CA ALA A 509 23.21 0.13 -31.73
C ALA A 509 23.70 1.58 -31.82
N ALA A 510 23.01 2.45 -32.57
CA ALA A 510 23.36 3.86 -32.67
C ALA A 510 23.20 4.59 -31.32
N PHE A 511 22.16 4.23 -30.55
CA PHE A 511 21.97 4.72 -29.20
C PHE A 511 23.14 4.32 -28.29
N LYS A 512 23.52 3.04 -28.25
CA LYS A 512 24.65 2.54 -27.45
C LYS A 512 25.95 3.25 -27.81
N THR A 513 26.21 3.49 -29.10
CA THR A 513 27.40 4.23 -29.54
C THR A 513 27.42 5.67 -29.03
N ARG A 514 26.29 6.40 -29.14
CA ARG A 514 26.21 7.78 -28.62
C ARG A 514 26.25 7.84 -27.10
N ALA A 515 25.58 6.90 -26.43
CA ALA A 515 25.59 6.78 -24.99
C ALA A 515 27.00 6.50 -24.46
N ALA A 516 27.76 5.61 -25.11
CA ALA A 516 29.14 5.31 -24.74
C ALA A 516 30.05 6.55 -24.82
N ALA A 517 29.85 7.45 -25.79
CA ALA A 517 30.59 8.70 -25.87
C ALA A 517 30.34 9.61 -24.65
N VAL A 518 29.08 9.69 -24.19
CA VAL A 518 28.72 10.45 -22.97
C VAL A 518 29.26 9.78 -21.72
N ILE A 519 29.06 8.46 -21.57
CA ILE A 519 29.48 7.69 -20.40
C ILE A 519 31.01 7.72 -20.22
N ASN A 520 31.75 7.58 -21.32
CA ASN A 520 33.21 7.51 -21.27
C ASN A 520 33.87 8.89 -21.24
N SER A 521 33.11 9.99 -21.35
CA SER A 521 33.64 11.34 -21.21
C SER A 521 34.23 11.54 -19.81
N ASP A 522 35.35 12.26 -19.75
CA ASP A 522 35.95 12.76 -18.51
C ASP A 522 35.43 14.17 -18.14
N GLU A 523 34.61 14.76 -19.01
CA GLU A 523 33.96 16.03 -18.76
C GLU A 523 32.94 15.93 -17.62
N HIS A 524 32.73 17.06 -16.96
CA HIS A 524 31.68 17.20 -15.98
C HIS A 524 30.34 17.34 -16.68
N LEU A 525 29.35 16.54 -16.28
CA LEU A 525 28.00 16.62 -16.84
C LEU A 525 27.18 17.66 -16.08
N GLN A 526 26.53 18.55 -16.83
CA GLN A 526 25.67 19.57 -16.24
C GLN A 526 24.42 18.94 -15.62
N LEU A 527 24.06 19.41 -14.42
CA LEU A 527 22.84 18.98 -13.74
C LEU A 527 21.62 19.38 -14.56
N ASP A 528 20.66 18.47 -14.63
CA ASP A 528 19.34 18.76 -15.18
C ASP A 528 18.59 19.78 -14.28
N LYS A 529 17.61 20.46 -14.87
CA LYS A 529 16.75 21.41 -14.17
C LYS A 529 16.06 20.78 -12.96
N ASP A 530 15.65 19.52 -13.04
CA ASP A 530 14.98 18.84 -11.93
C ASP A 530 15.94 18.52 -10.79
N ASP A 531 17.19 18.17 -11.08
CA ASP A 531 18.23 17.96 -10.04
C ASP A 531 18.54 19.27 -9.31
N ARG A 532 18.59 20.39 -10.04
CA ARG A 532 18.77 21.73 -9.47
C ARG A 532 17.57 22.14 -8.61
N GLU A 533 16.37 21.79 -9.04
CA GLU A 533 15.14 22.05 -8.28
C GLU A 533 15.07 21.20 -7.02
N LEU A 534 15.47 19.93 -7.10
CA LEU A 534 15.55 19.05 -5.93
C LEU A 534 16.49 19.63 -4.87
N ALA A 535 17.70 20.05 -5.26
CA ALA A 535 18.66 20.68 -4.34
C ALA A 535 18.06 21.93 -3.65
N ARG A 536 17.24 22.72 -4.37
CA ARG A 536 16.51 23.86 -3.79
C ARG A 536 15.43 23.43 -2.81
N ILE A 537 14.64 22.41 -3.15
CA ILE A 537 13.58 21.87 -2.28
C ILE A 537 14.18 21.32 -0.98
N LEU A 538 15.35 20.67 -1.07
CA LEU A 538 16.10 20.17 0.08
C LEU A 538 16.84 21.26 0.85
N GLN A 539 16.77 22.52 0.42
CA GLN A 539 17.43 23.68 1.04
C GLN A 539 18.94 23.49 1.19
N MET A 540 19.59 22.86 0.22
CA MET A 540 21.04 22.62 0.27
C MET A 540 21.81 23.94 0.30
N ASP A 541 22.78 24.05 1.20
CA ASP A 541 23.63 25.23 1.32
C ASP A 541 24.47 25.42 0.05
N MET A 542 24.44 26.61 -0.53
CA MET A 542 25.25 26.96 -1.71
C MET A 542 26.64 27.50 -1.31
N SER A 543 26.83 27.86 -0.04
CA SER A 543 28.11 28.35 0.45
C SER A 543 28.27 28.04 1.93
N VAL A 544 29.49 27.70 2.34
CA VAL A 544 29.86 27.54 3.76
C VAL A 544 30.91 28.56 4.13
N ILE A 545 31.01 28.87 5.43
CA ILE A 545 32.08 29.75 5.93
C ILE A 545 33.43 29.12 5.57
N ASP A 546 34.34 29.92 5.01
CA ASP A 546 35.71 29.50 4.78
C ASP A 546 36.44 29.43 6.12
N MET A 547 36.46 28.27 6.76
CA MET A 547 37.11 28.10 8.07
C MET A 547 38.62 28.36 8.03
N ALA A 548 39.25 28.33 6.85
CA ALA A 548 40.66 28.70 6.71
C ALA A 548 40.85 30.23 6.74
N ASN A 549 39.85 30.99 6.26
CA ASN A 549 39.85 32.46 6.28
C ASN A 549 38.47 33.00 6.67
N PRO A 550 37.99 32.82 7.92
CA PRO A 550 36.57 32.94 8.24
C PRO A 550 35.99 34.34 8.10
N VAL A 551 36.81 35.38 8.21
CA VAL A 551 36.37 36.77 8.12
C VAL A 551 37.38 37.65 7.39
N THR A 552 36.86 38.63 6.66
CA THR A 552 37.63 39.78 6.19
C THR A 552 37.19 41.01 6.98
N ILE A 553 38.15 41.75 7.53
CA ILE A 553 37.90 43.02 8.21
C ILE A 553 38.25 44.15 7.25
N ASN A 554 37.28 45.00 6.91
CA ASN A 554 37.51 46.19 6.08
C ASN A 554 36.81 47.43 6.68
N ARG A 555 36.93 48.58 6.02
CA ARG A 555 36.33 49.86 6.49
C ARG A 555 34.80 49.80 6.67
N SER A 556 34.12 48.81 6.09
CA SER A 556 32.66 48.60 6.21
C SER A 556 32.27 47.58 7.29
N GLY A 557 33.22 47.00 8.03
CA GLY A 557 32.97 46.06 9.13
C GLY A 557 33.60 44.68 8.94
N VAL A 558 33.15 43.71 9.75
CA VAL A 558 33.55 42.30 9.69
C VAL A 558 32.61 41.57 8.73
N LYS A 559 33.14 41.02 7.64
CA LYS A 559 32.38 40.20 6.69
C LYS A 559 32.85 38.75 6.77
N ALA A 560 31.94 37.80 6.91
CA ALA A 560 32.27 36.38 6.81
C ALA A 560 32.68 36.04 5.36
N ASN A 561 33.83 35.40 5.19
CA ASN A 561 34.19 34.85 3.89
C ASN A 561 33.52 33.49 3.74
N THR A 562 33.01 33.23 2.55
CA THR A 562 32.37 31.96 2.23
C THR A 562 33.04 31.33 1.03
N GLN A 563 33.00 30.01 0.98
CA GLN A 563 33.45 29.21 -0.17
C GLN A 563 32.27 28.39 -0.71
N PRO A 564 32.23 28.13 -2.03
CA PRO A 564 31.16 27.35 -2.62
C PRO A 564 31.19 25.91 -2.11
N THR A 565 30.02 25.40 -1.73
CA THR A 565 29.80 24.00 -1.36
C THR A 565 29.94 23.08 -2.57
N ILE A 566 29.91 21.76 -2.33
CA ILE A 566 29.93 20.76 -3.39
C ILE A 566 28.76 20.97 -4.36
N VAL A 567 27.55 21.19 -3.85
CA VAL A 567 26.37 21.45 -4.69
C VAL A 567 26.50 22.75 -5.51
N ALA A 568 27.11 23.81 -4.96
CA ALA A 568 27.36 25.03 -5.73
C ALA A 568 28.37 24.81 -6.86
N ARG A 569 29.45 24.06 -6.59
CA ARG A 569 30.40 23.67 -7.64
C ARG A 569 29.75 22.80 -8.70
N TYR A 570 28.89 21.87 -8.30
CA TYR A 570 28.08 21.08 -9.23
C TYR A 570 27.19 21.96 -10.12
N PHE A 571 26.56 23.00 -9.58
CA PHE A 571 25.72 23.91 -10.35
C PHE A 571 26.50 24.71 -11.40
N GLU A 572 27.74 25.08 -11.10
CA GLU A 572 28.61 25.88 -11.98
C GLU A 572 29.37 25.00 -12.98
N GLN A 573 29.98 23.92 -12.50
CA GLN A 573 30.98 23.13 -13.23
C GLN A 573 30.42 21.81 -13.74
N GLY A 574 29.27 21.35 -13.23
CA GLY A 574 28.73 20.01 -13.48
C GLY A 574 29.31 18.94 -12.53
N VAL A 575 28.74 17.74 -12.61
CA VAL A 575 29.12 16.57 -11.82
C VAL A 575 30.11 15.72 -12.59
N LYS A 576 31.24 15.38 -11.96
CA LYS A 576 32.13 14.34 -12.46
C LYS A 576 31.52 12.97 -12.20
N ILE A 577 31.41 12.14 -13.24
CA ILE A 577 30.77 10.82 -13.13
C ILE A 577 31.75 9.74 -12.64
N PRO A 578 31.49 9.09 -11.49
CA PRO A 578 32.32 8.02 -10.97
C PRO A 578 32.32 6.74 -11.83
N PRO A 579 33.41 5.94 -11.85
CA PRO A 579 33.51 4.72 -12.66
C PRO A 579 32.45 3.64 -12.37
N ASP A 580 32.02 3.51 -11.12
CA ASP A 580 30.95 2.59 -10.71
C ASP A 580 29.59 3.03 -11.27
N VAL A 581 29.30 4.33 -11.26
CA VAL A 581 28.11 4.90 -11.91
C VAL A 581 28.14 4.68 -13.42
N LYS A 582 29.29 4.91 -14.08
CA LYS A 582 29.47 4.63 -15.52
C LYS A 582 29.16 3.17 -15.84
N THR A 583 29.68 2.26 -15.03
CA THR A 583 29.45 0.80 -15.15
C THR A 583 27.98 0.45 -14.98
N GLN A 584 27.34 1.01 -13.96
CA GLN A 584 25.92 0.80 -13.67
C GLN A 584 25.02 1.23 -14.83
N VAL A 585 25.19 2.45 -15.34
CA VAL A 585 24.36 2.98 -16.44
C VAL A 585 24.64 2.21 -17.75
N THR A 586 25.90 1.82 -17.99
CA THR A 586 26.24 0.98 -19.16
C THR A 586 25.46 -0.33 -19.15
N ALA A 587 25.35 -1.00 -18.00
CA ALA A 587 24.58 -2.22 -17.86
C ALA A 587 23.06 -2.02 -18.06
N GLN A 588 22.57 -0.79 -17.92
CA GLN A 588 21.15 -0.45 -18.04
C GLN A 588 20.75 0.08 -19.42
N LEU A 589 21.68 0.29 -20.36
CA LEU A 589 21.38 0.91 -21.67
C LEU A 589 20.23 0.22 -22.42
N ASP A 590 20.17 -1.11 -22.39
CA ASP A 590 19.08 -1.85 -23.02
C ASP A 590 17.72 -1.57 -22.36
N ILE A 591 17.70 -1.48 -21.04
CA ILE A 591 16.47 -1.18 -20.28
C ILE A 591 16.03 0.26 -20.52
N ILE A 592 16.98 1.21 -20.51
CA ILE A 592 16.70 2.63 -20.75
C ILE A 592 16.12 2.83 -22.16
N TRP A 593 16.76 2.25 -23.18
CA TRP A 593 16.26 2.32 -24.55
C TRP A 593 14.84 1.77 -24.68
N LYS A 594 14.60 0.56 -24.16
CA LYS A 594 13.28 -0.08 -24.23
C LYS A 594 12.21 0.70 -23.49
N SER A 595 12.55 1.30 -22.36
CA SER A 595 11.63 2.16 -21.59
C SER A 595 11.19 3.40 -22.39
N TRP A 596 12.11 3.98 -23.18
CA TRP A 596 11.84 5.15 -24.00
C TRP A 596 11.33 4.85 -25.40
N ARG A 597 11.53 3.65 -25.93
CA ARG A 597 11.09 3.26 -27.29
C ARG A 597 9.89 2.32 -27.32
N GLY A 598 9.75 1.44 -26.35
CA GLY A 598 8.73 0.38 -26.34
C GLY A 598 9.06 -0.78 -27.29
N GLU A 599 10.36 -1.04 -27.50
CA GLU A 599 10.90 -2.09 -28.37
C GLU A 599 11.25 -3.38 -27.62
#